data_AF-A0AAU1EVH0-F1
#
_entry.id   AF-A0AAU1EVH0-F1
#
_cell.length_a   1.000
_cell.length_b   1.000
_cell.length_c   1.000
_cell.angle_alpha   90.00
_cell.angle_beta   90.00
_cell.angle_gamma   90.00
#
_symmetry.space_group_name_H-M   'P 1'
#
loop_
_entity.id
_entity.type
_entity.pdbx_description
1 polymer ?
#
loop_
_entity_poly.entity_id
_entity_poly.type
_entity_poly.pdbx_seq_one_letter_code
_entity_poly.pdbx_strand_id
1 'polypeptide(L)'
;MSYPFELDGETLWDAGYYSGRLYASLARGAAEFVELPTGLTPSDQGGCDVELHTFRAFVEGLYGTYSSTRNPVLHGLMRGLLVTSLVLLEHAGASITLKPEHEEAFGEEKAALARAMG
;
A
#
# COMPACT_ATOMS: atom_id res chain seq x y z
N MET A 1 20.30 5.72 -2.75
CA MET A 1 20.13 4.25 -2.85
C MET A 1 18.65 4.01 -3.01
N SER A 2 18.24 3.40 -4.12
CA SER A 2 16.84 3.23 -4.54
C SER A 2 16.18 2.03 -3.86
N TYR A 3 14.86 1.96 -3.97
CA TYR A 3 14.06 0.78 -3.68
C TYR A 3 12.81 0.83 -4.57
N PRO A 4 12.91 0.36 -5.82
CA PRO A 4 11.80 0.44 -6.76
C PRO A 4 10.72 -0.58 -6.42
N PHE A 5 9.46 -0.17 -6.53
CA PHE A 5 8.30 -1.05 -6.66
C PHE A 5 7.96 -1.15 -8.14
N GLU A 6 7.95 -2.36 -8.69
CA GLU A 6 7.86 -2.59 -10.13
C GLU A 6 6.68 -3.50 -10.48
N LEU A 7 5.99 -3.18 -11.57
CA LEU A 7 4.94 -4.01 -12.16
C LEU A 7 5.31 -4.25 -13.63
N ASP A 8 5.51 -5.51 -14.00
CA ASP A 8 5.87 -5.91 -15.37
C ASP A 8 7.06 -5.12 -15.96
N GLY A 9 8.01 -4.72 -15.11
CA GLY A 9 9.20 -3.94 -15.47
C GLY A 9 9.00 -2.42 -15.51
N GLU A 10 7.80 -1.92 -15.22
CA GLU A 10 7.53 -0.49 -15.03
C GLU A 10 7.66 -0.11 -13.56
N THR A 11 8.48 0.90 -13.26
CA THR A 11 8.60 1.43 -11.90
C THR A 11 7.35 2.24 -11.54
N LEU A 12 6.59 1.72 -10.57
CA LEU A 12 5.43 2.40 -10.00
C LEU A 12 5.85 3.47 -8.98
N TRP A 13 6.91 3.19 -8.21
CA TRP A 13 7.42 4.08 -7.17
C TRP A 13 8.88 3.74 -6.83
N ASP A 14 9.81 4.68 -6.94
CA ASP A 14 11.12 4.56 -6.29
C ASP A 14 11.06 5.17 -4.89
N ALA A 15 10.92 4.30 -3.89
CA ALA A 15 10.72 4.71 -2.50
C ALA A 15 11.99 5.25 -1.82
N GLY A 16 13.15 5.03 -2.43
CA GLY A 16 14.41 5.07 -1.72
C GLY A 16 14.51 3.93 -0.68
N TYR A 17 15.75 3.53 -0.40
CA TYR A 17 16.05 2.33 0.39
C TYR A 17 15.29 2.22 1.72
N TYR A 18 15.25 3.28 2.53
CA TYR A 18 14.66 3.22 3.86
C TYR A 18 13.13 3.19 3.84
N SER A 19 12.49 4.03 3.03
CA SER A 19 11.03 4.08 2.95
C SER A 19 10.48 2.80 2.33
N GLY A 20 11.12 2.30 1.27
CA GLY A 20 10.70 1.06 0.60
C GLY A 20 10.83 -0.16 1.50
N ARG A 21 11.97 -0.30 2.19
CA ARG A 21 12.17 -1.39 3.16
C ARG A 21 11.19 -1.31 4.32
N LEU A 22 10.91 -0.13 4.85
CA LEU A 22 9.94 0.05 5.93
C LEU A 22 8.53 -0.33 5.46
N TYR A 23 8.09 0.17 4.30
CA TYR A 23 6.79 -0.15 3.74
C TYR A 23 6.62 -1.65 3.48
N ALA A 24 7.60 -2.31 2.84
CA ALA A 24 7.56 -3.75 2.60
C ALA A 24 7.50 -4.55 3.91
N SER A 25 8.20 -4.12 4.96
CA SER A 25 8.18 -4.76 6.28
C SER A 25 6.82 -4.60 6.96
N LEU A 26 6.22 -3.41 6.90
CA LEU A 26 4.89 -3.14 7.43
C LEU A 26 3.81 -3.94 6.69
N ALA A 27 3.88 -3.98 5.35
CA ALA A 27 2.97 -4.75 4.52
C ALA A 27 3.03 -6.26 4.87
N ARG A 28 4.24 -6.80 5.05
CA ARG A 28 4.42 -8.20 5.48
C ARG A 28 3.83 -8.48 6.85
N GLY A 29 4.07 -7.61 7.83
CA GLY A 29 3.49 -7.77 9.16
C GLY A 29 1.95 -7.66 9.16
N ALA A 30 1.40 -6.76 8.34
CA ALA A 30 -0.04 -6.62 8.20
C ALA A 30 -0.68 -7.80 7.45
N ALA A 31 0.01 -8.38 6.47
CA ALA A 31 -0.42 -9.59 5.76
C ALA A 31 -0.62 -10.78 6.69
N GLU A 32 0.25 -10.96 7.69
CA GLU A 32 0.06 -11.95 8.75
C GLU A 32 -1.20 -11.68 9.57
N PHE A 33 -1.51 -10.41 9.84
CA PHE A 33 -2.69 -10.00 10.61
C PHE A 33 -4.01 -10.15 9.84
N VAL A 34 -4.04 -9.84 8.54
CA VAL A 34 -5.25 -9.96 7.70
C VAL A 34 -5.36 -11.31 7.00
N GLU A 35 -4.40 -12.22 7.21
CA GLU A 35 -4.34 -13.56 6.61
C GLU A 35 -4.39 -13.56 5.06
N LEU A 36 -3.75 -12.57 4.43
CA LEU A 36 -3.68 -12.45 2.97
C LEU A 36 -2.24 -12.24 2.50
N PRO A 37 -1.82 -12.85 1.38
CA PRO A 37 -0.53 -12.55 0.76
C PRO A 37 -0.46 -11.08 0.34
N THR A 38 0.72 -10.45 0.45
CA THR A 38 0.90 -9.03 0.09
C THR A 38 0.86 -8.75 -1.41
N GLY A 39 1.22 -9.72 -2.26
CA GLY A 39 1.53 -9.44 -3.67
C GLY A 39 2.83 -8.65 -3.87
N LEU A 40 3.65 -8.51 -2.83
CA LEU A 40 4.93 -7.81 -2.84
C LEU A 40 6.05 -8.81 -2.61
N THR A 41 6.94 -8.99 -3.60
CA THR A 41 8.07 -9.92 -3.53
C THR A 41 9.39 -9.20 -3.76
N PRO A 42 10.45 -9.45 -2.96
CA PRO A 42 11.76 -8.85 -3.21
C PRO A 42 12.24 -9.17 -4.63
N SER A 43 12.69 -8.14 -5.36
CA SER A 43 13.27 -8.33 -6.69
C SER A 43 14.78 -8.54 -6.61
N ASP A 44 15.35 -9.24 -7.59
CA ASP A 44 16.80 -9.48 -7.68
C ASP A 44 17.62 -8.18 -7.83
N GLN A 45 16.97 -7.08 -8.22
CA GLN A 45 17.59 -5.76 -8.37
C GLN A 45 17.58 -4.91 -7.08
N GLY A 46 17.12 -5.48 -5.96
CA GLY A 46 17.13 -4.81 -4.65
C GLY A 46 15.90 -3.92 -4.38
N GLY A 47 14.81 -4.14 -5.12
CA GLY A 47 13.50 -3.51 -4.93
C GLY A 47 12.42 -4.54 -4.59
N CYS A 48 11.23 -4.33 -5.14
CA CYS A 48 10.08 -5.18 -4.93
C CYS A 48 9.25 -5.30 -6.22
N ASP A 49 9.00 -6.52 -6.67
CA ASP A 49 8.02 -6.81 -7.69
C ASP A 49 6.62 -6.78 -7.07
N VAL A 50 5.67 -6.22 -7.82
CA VAL A 50 4.26 -6.09 -7.47
C VAL A 50 3.44 -7.01 -8.37
N GLU A 51 2.79 -8.00 -7.77
CA GLU A 51 1.73 -8.75 -8.43
C GLU A 51 0.40 -8.06 -8.17
N LEU A 52 -0.14 -7.40 -9.19
CA LEU A 52 -1.25 -6.45 -9.05
C LEU A 52 -2.53 -7.09 -8.47
N HIS A 53 -2.88 -8.30 -8.89
CA HIS A 53 -4.14 -8.92 -8.44
C HIS A 53 -4.08 -9.26 -6.94
N THR A 54 -2.97 -9.82 -6.49
CA THR A 54 -2.73 -10.17 -5.09
C THR A 54 -2.56 -8.91 -4.24
N PHE A 55 -1.82 -7.91 -4.73
CA PHE A 55 -1.66 -6.65 -4.02
C PHE A 55 -2.99 -5.93 -3.85
N ARG A 56 -3.85 -5.92 -4.88
CA ARG A 56 -5.21 -5.35 -4.76
C ARG A 56 -6.03 -6.07 -3.69
N ALA A 57 -6.06 -7.40 -3.70
CA ALA A 57 -6.79 -8.18 -2.69
C ALA A 57 -6.28 -7.92 -1.27
N PHE A 58 -4.97 -7.78 -1.10
CA PHE A 58 -4.36 -7.40 0.18
C PHE A 58 -4.85 -6.02 0.66
N VAL A 59 -4.85 -5.00 -0.21
CA VAL A 59 -5.33 -3.66 0.15
C VAL A 59 -6.83 -3.66 0.44
N GLU A 60 -7.63 -4.45 -0.28
CA GLU A 60 -9.06 -4.66 0.05
C GLU A 60 -9.23 -5.27 1.45
N GLY A 61 -8.39 -6.24 1.84
CA GLY A 61 -8.40 -6.82 3.19
C GLY A 61 -7.98 -5.84 4.29
N LEU A 62 -6.94 -5.02 4.05
CA LEU A 62 -6.57 -3.92 4.94
C LEU A 62 -7.73 -2.95 5.12
N TYR A 63 -8.38 -2.56 4.02
CA TYR A 63 -9.51 -1.65 4.05
C TYR A 63 -10.73 -2.25 4.73
N GLY A 64 -11.03 -3.53 4.50
CA GLY A 64 -12.11 -4.24 5.18
C GLY A 64 -11.92 -4.22 6.70
N THR A 65 -10.69 -4.40 7.14
CA THR A 65 -10.36 -4.33 8.57
C THR A 65 -10.45 -2.90 9.13
N TYR A 66 -9.88 -1.92 8.42
CA TYR A 66 -9.97 -0.51 8.78
C TYR A 66 -11.44 -0.05 8.87
N SER A 67 -12.26 -0.39 7.88
CA SER A 67 -13.64 0.10 7.77
C SER A 67 -14.66 -0.59 8.68
N SER A 68 -14.30 -1.75 9.27
CA SER A 68 -15.15 -2.52 10.18
C SER A 68 -14.82 -2.29 11.66
N THR A 69 -13.60 -1.88 11.97
CA THR A 69 -13.18 -1.63 13.36
C THR A 69 -13.67 -0.28 13.89
N ARG A 70 -13.99 -0.23 15.19
CA ARG A 70 -14.23 1.03 15.93
C ARG A 70 -13.05 1.39 16.85
N ASN A 71 -11.99 0.59 16.86
CA ASN A 71 -10.84 0.80 17.72
C ASN A 71 -9.91 1.88 17.12
N PRO A 72 -9.77 3.06 17.76
CA PRO A 72 -8.97 4.16 17.22
C PRO A 72 -7.48 3.83 17.10
N VAL A 73 -6.96 2.92 17.94
CA VAL A 73 -5.56 2.48 17.86
C VAL A 73 -5.33 1.66 16.59
N LEU A 74 -6.24 0.74 16.28
CA LEU A 74 -6.12 -0.09 15.07
C LEU A 74 -6.26 0.75 13.79
N HIS A 75 -7.17 1.72 13.80
CA HIS A 75 -7.28 2.75 12.75
C HIS A 75 -5.95 3.45 12.50
N GLY A 76 -5.32 3.97 13.57
CA GLY A 76 -4.04 4.68 13.46
C GLY A 76 -2.91 3.82 12.92
N LEU A 77 -2.80 2.56 13.40
CA LEU A 77 -1.77 1.63 12.95
C LEU A 77 -1.92 1.25 11.47
N MET A 78 -3.15 1.05 10.99
CA MET A 78 -3.40 0.67 9.60
C MET A 78 -3.34 1.85 8.63
N ARG A 79 -3.70 3.06 9.09
CA ARG A 79 -3.87 4.22 8.21
C ARG A 79 -2.64 4.51 7.35
N GLY A 80 -1.46 4.61 7.98
CA GLY A 80 -0.23 4.94 7.25
C GLY A 80 0.09 3.91 6.15
N LEU A 81 -0.05 2.62 6.46
CA LEU A 81 0.14 1.56 5.46
C LEU A 81 -0.93 1.61 4.36
N LEU A 82 -2.20 1.77 4.74
CA LEU A 82 -3.32 1.76 3.82
C LEU A 82 -3.26 2.93 2.82
N VAL A 83 -2.99 4.15 3.27
CA VAL A 83 -2.94 5.31 2.37
C VAL A 83 -1.80 5.17 1.36
N THR A 84 -0.61 4.76 1.78
CA THR A 84 0.50 4.48 0.85
C THR A 84 0.13 3.35 -0.13
N SER A 85 -0.54 2.30 0.34
CA SER A 85 -0.95 1.18 -0.52
C SER A 85 -1.99 1.58 -1.56
N LEU A 86 -2.92 2.49 -1.21
CA LEU A 86 -3.90 3.05 -2.14
C LEU A 86 -3.23 3.87 -3.24
N VAL A 87 -2.23 4.69 -2.91
CA VAL A 87 -1.46 5.44 -3.92
C VAL A 87 -0.70 4.49 -4.84
N LEU A 88 -0.05 3.45 -4.29
CA LEU A 88 0.69 2.48 -5.09
C LEU A 88 -0.25 1.71 -6.05
N LEU A 89 -1.47 1.38 -5.62
CA LEU A 89 -2.49 0.81 -6.51
C LEU A 89 -2.89 1.78 -7.64
N GLU A 90 -3.05 3.06 -7.33
CA GLU A 90 -3.39 4.07 -8.33
C GLU A 90 -2.30 4.22 -9.38
N HIS A 91 -1.03 4.19 -8.96
CA HIS A 91 0.11 4.18 -9.89
C HIS A 91 0.12 2.91 -10.75
N ALA A 92 -0.34 1.77 -10.22
CA ALA A 92 -0.54 0.54 -10.98
C ALA A 92 -1.79 0.54 -11.88
N GLY A 93 -2.52 1.66 -11.99
CA GLY A 93 -3.74 1.76 -12.78
C GLY A 93 -4.95 1.04 -12.17
N ALA A 94 -4.90 0.70 -10.88
CA ALA A 94 -5.95 -0.01 -10.16
C ALA A 94 -6.51 0.81 -8.99
N SER A 95 -7.67 0.40 -8.50
CA SER A 95 -8.30 1.01 -7.32
C SER A 95 -9.22 0.01 -6.60
N ILE A 96 -9.62 0.38 -5.38
CA ILE A 96 -10.62 -0.32 -4.59
C ILE A 96 -11.76 0.65 -4.26
N THR A 97 -12.96 0.12 -4.02
CA THR A 97 -14.10 0.96 -3.62
C THR A 97 -14.01 1.28 -2.14
N LEU A 98 -13.98 2.58 -1.83
CA LEU A 98 -14.04 3.07 -0.46
C LEU A 98 -15.45 3.61 -0.18
N LYS A 99 -15.85 3.60 1.09
CA LYS A 99 -16.99 4.36 1.60
C LYS A 99 -16.74 5.86 1.38
N PRO A 100 -17.76 6.66 1.03
CA PRO A 100 -17.59 8.09 0.76
C PRO A 100 -16.90 8.86 1.90
N GLU A 101 -17.22 8.56 3.15
CA GLU A 101 -16.60 9.21 4.31
C GLU A 101 -15.09 8.93 4.43
N HIS A 102 -14.63 7.78 3.92
CA HIS A 102 -13.21 7.42 3.91
C HIS A 102 -12.49 8.01 2.71
N GLU A 103 -13.15 8.16 1.56
CA GLU A 103 -12.60 8.89 0.41
C GLU A 103 -12.27 10.33 0.79
N GLU A 104 -13.21 11.01 1.44
CA GLU A 104 -13.00 12.37 1.96
C GLU A 104 -11.88 12.39 3.00
N ALA A 105 -11.91 11.48 3.97
CA ALA A 105 -10.92 11.42 5.04
C ALA A 105 -9.49 11.11 4.56
N PHE A 106 -9.32 10.39 3.45
CA PHE A 106 -8.00 10.09 2.89
C PHE A 106 -7.58 11.06 1.78
N GLY A 107 -8.49 11.87 1.24
CA GLY A 107 -8.29 12.61 0.00
C GLY A 107 -7.04 13.49 -0.03
N GLU A 108 -6.90 14.40 0.95
CA GLU A 108 -5.74 15.31 1.02
C GLU A 108 -4.43 14.57 1.23
N GLU A 109 -4.44 13.57 2.13
CA GLU A 109 -3.25 12.77 2.47
C GLU A 109 -2.77 11.94 1.27
N LYS A 110 -3.72 11.28 0.57
CA LYS A 110 -3.46 10.50 -0.63
C LYS A 110 -2.91 11.37 -1.76
N ALA A 111 -3.49 12.55 -1.99
CA ALA A 111 -3.01 13.49 -3.00
C ALA A 111 -1.63 14.10 -2.68
N ALA A 112 -1.30 14.28 -1.39
CA ALA A 112 0.04 14.68 -0.97
C ALA A 112 1.06 13.55 -1.20
N LEU A 113 0.73 12.31 -0.79
CA LEU A 113 1.58 11.15 -0.98
C LEU A 113 1.81 10.83 -2.47
N ALA A 114 0.77 10.86 -3.30
CA ALA A 114 0.91 10.63 -4.74
C ALA A 114 1.90 11.60 -5.41
N ARG A 115 1.93 12.87 -4.99
CA ARG A 115 2.93 13.84 -5.47
C ARG A 115 4.34 13.58 -4.94
N ALA A 116 4.47 12.98 -3.76
CA ALA A 116 5.76 12.64 -3.16
C ALA A 116 6.31 11.29 -3.65
N MET A 117 5.45 10.42 -4.20
CA MET A 117 5.79 9.11 -4.75
C MET A 117 6.08 9.15 -6.27
N GLY A 118 5.64 10.20 -6.97
CA GLY A 118 5.93 10.42 -8.40
C GLY A 118 7.24 11.17 -8.68
#